data_AF-A0A2E1RK63-F1
#
_entry.id   AF-A0A2E1RK63-F1
#
_cell.length_a   1.000
_cell.length_b   1.000
_cell.length_c   1.000
_cell.angle_alpha   90.00
_cell.angle_beta   90.00
_cell.angle_gamma   90.00
#
_symmetry.space_group_name_H-M   'P 1'
#
loop_
_entity.id
_entity.type
_entity.pdbx_description
1 polymer ?
#
loop_
_entity_poly.entity_id
_entity_poly.type
_entity_poly.pdbx_seq_one_letter_code
_entity_poly.pdbx_strand_id
1 'polypeptide(L)'
;MTKKILYSAAAIFTLFAAYLIYVTFINPKSPKDISQYINEKSKLNIEVVYSRPSKRDRLIFGDKKEKALVPYGEYWRLGANAATTFEVNTDINFGGKNISAGKYRLYAIPEKDHWSVVLNSEPDKFGYYEPNFDKDVLRLKVASALLLNPIEQFTIDFVEQDSLPALRMRWDKTSVSIPIE
;
A
#
# COMPACT_ATOMS: atom_id res chain seq x y z
N MET A 1 -16.62 -12.41 50.26
CA MET A 1 -15.50 -12.84 49.40
C MET A 1 -15.78 -12.62 47.91
N THR A 2 -17.02 -12.89 47.46
CA THR A 2 -17.51 -12.73 46.08
C THR A 2 -17.40 -11.32 45.48
N LYS A 3 -17.68 -10.24 46.22
CA LYS A 3 -17.56 -8.86 45.69
C LYS A 3 -16.13 -8.49 45.28
N LYS A 4 -15.11 -8.91 46.06
CA LYS A 4 -13.70 -8.66 45.74
C LYS A 4 -13.28 -9.39 44.46
N ILE A 5 -13.71 -10.64 44.30
CA ILE A 5 -13.49 -11.42 43.07
C ILE A 5 -14.15 -10.74 41.87
N LEU A 6 -15.39 -10.23 42.04
CA LEU A 6 -16.11 -9.51 40.99
C LEU A 6 -15.38 -8.23 40.56
N TYR A 7 -14.89 -7.42 41.51
CA TYR A 7 -14.12 -6.21 41.22
C TYR A 7 -12.78 -6.52 40.53
N SER A 8 -12.08 -7.57 40.95
CA SER A 8 -10.84 -8.01 40.30
C SER A 8 -11.08 -8.49 38.86
N ALA A 9 -12.14 -9.26 38.62
CA ALA A 9 -12.52 -9.70 37.28
C ALA A 9 -12.87 -8.52 36.37
N ALA A 10 -13.64 -7.54 36.88
CA ALA A 10 -13.96 -6.32 36.16
C ALA A 10 -12.71 -5.48 35.83
N ALA A 11 -11.76 -5.36 36.76
CA ALA A 11 -10.51 -4.65 36.52
C ALA A 11 -9.65 -5.31 35.42
N ILE A 12 -9.54 -6.64 35.44
CA ILE A 12 -8.84 -7.40 34.40
C ILE A 12 -9.52 -7.23 33.04
N PHE A 13 -10.85 -7.31 33.00
CA PHE A 13 -11.60 -7.08 31.76
C PHE A 13 -11.38 -5.68 31.20
N THR A 14 -11.40 -4.65 32.05
CA THR A 14 -11.13 -3.25 31.64
C THR A 14 -9.71 -3.08 31.11
N LEU A 15 -8.70 -3.66 31.78
CA LEU A 15 -7.31 -3.62 31.31
C LEU A 15 -7.13 -4.37 29.99
N PHE A 16 -7.81 -5.51 29.82
CA PHE A 16 -7.79 -6.27 28.57
C PHE A 16 -8.47 -5.49 27.44
N ALA A 17 -9.63 -4.87 27.69
CA ALA A 17 -10.30 -4.01 26.72
C ALA A 17 -9.43 -2.80 26.33
N ALA A 18 -8.79 -2.14 27.30
CA ALA A 18 -7.85 -1.05 27.06
C ALA A 18 -6.63 -1.50 26.24
N TYR A 19 -6.10 -2.69 26.52
CA TYR A 19 -5.02 -3.29 25.73
C TYR A 19 -5.46 -3.58 24.29
N LEU A 20 -6.66 -4.13 24.09
CA LEU A 20 -7.21 -4.35 22.74
C LEU A 20 -7.39 -3.04 21.97
N ILE A 21 -7.88 -1.99 22.63
CA ILE A 21 -7.99 -0.65 22.03
C ILE A 21 -6.60 -0.12 21.65
N TYR A 22 -5.62 -0.24 22.55
CA TYR A 22 -4.24 0.21 22.31
C TYR A 22 -3.60 -0.49 21.11
N VAL A 23 -3.66 -1.82 21.04
CA VAL A 23 -3.03 -2.59 19.95
C VAL A 23 -3.75 -2.39 18.61
N THR A 24 -5.06 -2.18 18.63
CA THR A 24 -5.85 -2.06 17.38
C THR A 24 -5.84 -0.65 16.81
N PHE A 25 -5.99 0.38 17.66
CA PHE A 25 -6.19 1.76 17.21
C PHE A 25 -4.99 2.66 17.47
N ILE A 26 -4.23 2.43 18.55
CA ILE A 26 -3.12 3.32 18.95
C ILE A 26 -1.79 2.86 18.34
N ASN A 27 -1.56 1.55 18.19
CA ASN A 27 -0.32 1.01 17.64
C ASN A 27 -0.58 -0.12 16.62
N PRO A 28 -1.20 0.20 15.47
CA PRO A 28 -1.49 -0.79 14.44
C PRO A 28 -0.20 -1.40 13.89
N LYS A 29 -0.19 -2.72 13.65
CA LYS A 29 0.97 -3.45 13.09
C LYS A 29 1.45 -2.91 11.73
N SER A 30 0.57 -2.23 11.00
CA SER A 30 0.85 -1.60 9.72
C SER A 30 0.18 -0.22 9.74
N PRO A 31 0.89 0.84 10.17
CA PRO A 31 0.31 2.17 10.25
C PRO A 31 -0.14 2.65 8.88
N LYS A 32 -1.20 3.45 8.87
CA LYS A 32 -1.67 4.15 7.68
C LYS A 32 -0.72 5.31 7.39
N ASP A 33 -0.49 5.59 6.11
CA ASP A 33 0.27 6.75 5.66
C ASP A 33 -0.36 7.34 4.40
N ILE A 34 0.00 8.59 4.14
CA ILE A 34 -0.50 9.37 3.00
C ILE A 34 0.70 9.99 2.29
N SER A 35 0.85 9.67 1.01
CA SER A 35 1.84 10.28 0.14
C SER A 35 1.14 11.27 -0.77
N GLN A 36 1.65 12.50 -0.84
CA GLN A 36 1.06 13.56 -1.64
C GLN A 36 2.08 14.15 -2.61
N TYR A 37 1.61 14.50 -3.80
CA TYR A 37 2.32 15.32 -4.76
C TYR A 37 1.44 16.50 -5.14
N ILE A 38 1.95 17.72 -4.94
CA ILE A 38 1.23 18.96 -5.24
C ILE A 38 2.12 19.81 -6.15
N ASN A 39 1.59 20.18 -7.31
CA ASN A 39 2.19 21.14 -8.22
C ASN A 39 1.26 22.35 -8.36
N GLU A 40 1.63 23.46 -7.73
CA GLU A 40 0.80 24.67 -7.71
C GLU A 40 0.62 25.30 -9.09
N LYS A 41 1.61 25.17 -9.99
CA LYS A 41 1.57 25.77 -11.32
C LYS A 41 0.56 25.09 -12.23
N SER A 42 0.57 23.76 -12.26
CA SER A 42 -0.40 22.96 -13.04
C SER A 42 -1.70 22.69 -12.27
N LYS A 43 -1.76 23.05 -10.98
CA LYS A 43 -2.85 22.70 -10.04
C LYS A 43 -3.05 21.19 -9.90
N LEU A 44 -2.03 20.39 -10.19
CA LEU A 44 -2.05 18.94 -10.05
C LEU A 44 -1.88 18.57 -8.57
N ASN A 45 -2.78 17.73 -8.06
CA ASN A 45 -2.71 17.11 -6.75
C ASN A 45 -2.96 15.61 -6.90
N ILE A 46 -2.03 14.82 -6.35
CA ILE A 46 -2.11 13.37 -6.29
C ILE A 46 -1.97 12.95 -4.85
N GLU A 47 -2.89 12.12 -4.37
CA GLU A 47 -2.87 11.52 -3.04
C GLU A 47 -2.84 9.99 -3.15
N VAL A 48 -1.94 9.36 -2.41
CA VAL A 48 -1.91 7.90 -2.24
C VAL A 48 -2.07 7.56 -0.76
N VAL A 49 -3.16 6.88 -0.44
CA VAL A 49 -3.45 6.43 0.92
C VAL A 49 -3.22 4.94 1.00
N TYR A 50 -2.33 4.52 1.91
CA TYR A 50 -1.89 3.13 2.01
C TYR A 50 -1.55 2.75 3.45
N SER A 51 -1.37 1.45 3.69
CA SER A 51 -0.84 0.94 4.96
C SER A 51 0.59 0.44 4.77
N ARG A 52 1.43 0.66 5.77
CA ARG A 52 2.88 0.45 5.73
C ARG A 52 3.33 -0.78 6.52
N PRO A 53 3.20 -2.01 5.99
CA PRO A 53 3.72 -3.19 6.66
C PRO A 53 5.25 -3.17 6.76
N SER A 54 5.78 -3.63 7.89
CA SER A 54 7.23 -3.80 8.13
C SER A 54 7.70 -5.20 7.71
N LYS A 55 8.95 -5.36 7.31
CA LYS A 55 9.52 -6.62 6.85
C LYS A 55 9.65 -7.62 7.99
N ARG A 56 10.24 -7.22 9.12
CA ARG A 56 10.43 -8.05 10.33
C ARG A 56 11.10 -9.39 10.02
N ASP A 57 12.23 -9.33 9.33
CA ASP A 57 13.03 -10.51 8.93
C ASP A 57 12.32 -11.55 8.06
N ARG A 58 11.15 -11.22 7.52
CA ARG A 58 10.42 -12.10 6.59
C ARG A 58 10.96 -11.98 5.17
N LEU A 59 10.82 -13.07 4.40
CA LEU A 59 10.92 -13.03 2.96
C LEU A 59 9.71 -12.27 2.40
N ILE A 60 9.96 -11.14 1.73
CA ILE A 60 8.88 -10.28 1.21
C ILE A 60 8.42 -10.77 -0.15
N PHE A 61 9.29 -10.73 -1.16
CA PHE A 61 9.00 -11.19 -2.51
C PHE A 61 9.71 -12.52 -2.77
N GLY A 62 9.04 -13.45 -3.44
CA GLY A 62 9.59 -14.79 -3.68
C GLY A 62 8.52 -15.79 -4.12
N ASP A 63 8.90 -17.07 -4.18
CA ASP A 63 7.93 -18.11 -4.50
C ASP A 63 7.00 -18.39 -3.31
N LYS A 64 5.73 -18.72 -3.61
CA LYS A 64 4.74 -19.12 -2.59
C LYS A 64 5.23 -20.29 -1.72
N LYS A 65 6.03 -21.18 -2.31
CA LYS A 65 6.64 -22.36 -1.69
C LYS A 65 7.64 -21.99 -0.59
N GLU A 66 8.30 -20.84 -0.75
CA GLU A 66 9.28 -20.28 0.19
C GLU A 66 8.60 -19.46 1.30
N LYS A 67 7.25 -19.44 1.33
CA LYS A 67 6.44 -18.65 2.26
C LYS A 67 6.73 -17.14 2.18
N ALA A 68 7.01 -16.66 0.97
CA ALA A 68 7.08 -15.24 0.70
C ALA A 68 5.78 -14.55 1.11
N LEU A 69 5.88 -13.39 1.75
CA LEU A 69 4.72 -12.63 2.21
C LEU A 69 3.89 -12.09 1.05
N VAL A 70 4.56 -11.72 -0.04
CA VAL A 70 4.00 -11.26 -1.30
C VAL A 70 4.56 -12.19 -2.40
N PRO A 71 3.90 -13.33 -2.64
CA PRO A 71 4.40 -14.28 -3.63
C PRO A 71 4.32 -13.71 -5.05
N TYR A 72 5.24 -14.14 -5.92
CA TYR A 72 5.20 -13.78 -7.33
C TYR A 72 3.95 -14.35 -8.04
N GLY A 73 3.43 -13.58 -9.00
CA GLY A 73 2.24 -13.92 -9.79
C GLY A 73 0.91 -13.81 -9.03
N GLU A 74 0.93 -13.35 -7.77
CA GLU A 74 -0.26 -13.26 -6.92
C GLU A 74 -0.70 -11.80 -6.71
N TYR A 75 -2.00 -11.62 -6.48
CA TYR A 75 -2.58 -10.32 -6.15
C TYR A 75 -1.97 -9.73 -4.87
N TRP A 76 -1.55 -8.48 -4.94
CA TRP A 76 -1.14 -7.69 -3.79
C TRP A 76 -1.80 -6.33 -3.75
N ARG A 77 -2.46 -6.05 -2.63
CA ARG A 77 -3.14 -4.78 -2.33
C ARG A 77 -2.22 -3.56 -2.13
N LEU A 78 -0.92 -3.69 -2.39
CA LEU A 78 0.10 -2.66 -2.15
C LEU A 78 0.03 -2.06 -0.74
N GLY A 79 0.05 -2.92 0.28
CA GLY A 79 -0.10 -2.53 1.68
C GLY A 79 -0.62 -3.66 2.55
N ALA A 80 -1.34 -3.33 3.62
CA ALA A 80 -1.94 -4.28 4.55
C ALA A 80 -3.38 -3.87 4.92
N ASN A 81 -4.24 -4.85 5.18
CA ASN A 81 -5.65 -4.69 5.58
C ASN A 81 -6.54 -3.96 4.55
N ALA A 82 -6.44 -2.63 4.48
CA ALA A 82 -7.21 -1.80 3.55
C ALA A 82 -6.63 -1.84 2.13
N ALA A 83 -7.45 -1.50 1.14
CA ALA A 83 -6.95 -1.26 -0.21
C ALA A 83 -6.16 0.05 -0.24
N THR A 84 -5.10 0.09 -1.04
CA THR A 84 -4.41 1.33 -1.35
C THR A 84 -5.22 2.12 -2.36
N THR A 85 -5.43 3.41 -2.09
CA THR A 85 -6.18 4.31 -2.97
C THR A 85 -5.23 5.33 -3.58
N PHE A 86 -5.42 5.58 -4.87
CA PHE A 86 -4.74 6.61 -5.64
C PHE A 86 -5.79 7.61 -6.13
N GLU A 87 -5.67 8.87 -5.74
CA GLU A 87 -6.59 9.94 -6.12
C GLU A 87 -5.82 11.03 -6.86
N VAL A 88 -6.37 11.49 -7.97
CA VAL A 88 -5.81 12.58 -8.77
C VAL A 88 -6.91 13.53 -9.21
N ASN A 89 -6.66 14.83 -9.13
CA ASN A 89 -7.67 15.86 -9.39
C ASN A 89 -7.76 16.33 -10.85
N THR A 90 -6.81 15.95 -11.70
CA THR A 90 -6.80 16.25 -13.13
C THR A 90 -6.48 15.00 -13.94
N ASP A 91 -6.78 15.03 -15.24
CA ASP A 91 -6.29 14.01 -16.15
C ASP A 91 -4.75 14.06 -16.18
N ILE A 92 -4.10 12.90 -16.14
CA ILE A 92 -2.64 12.77 -16.14
C ILE A 92 -2.22 11.62 -17.05
N ASN A 93 -0.97 11.64 -17.48
CA ASN A 93 -0.29 10.47 -17.99
C ASN A 93 0.34 9.71 -16.81
N PHE A 94 -0.02 8.45 -16.62
CA PHE A 94 0.56 7.57 -15.62
C PHE A 94 1.29 6.42 -16.31
N GLY A 95 2.62 6.46 -16.32
CA GLY A 95 3.46 5.43 -16.93
C GLY A 95 3.25 5.26 -18.44
N GLY A 96 3.07 6.36 -19.16
CA GLY A 96 2.85 6.37 -20.61
C GLY A 96 1.39 6.22 -21.04
N LYS A 97 0.43 6.16 -20.10
CA LYS A 97 -1.00 6.00 -20.40
C LYS A 97 -1.85 7.06 -19.71
N ASN A 98 -2.77 7.65 -20.46
CA ASN A 98 -3.67 8.67 -19.92
C ASN A 98 -4.72 8.04 -19.02
N ILE A 99 -4.95 8.67 -17.86
CA ILE A 99 -6.06 8.38 -16.96
C ILE A 99 -6.79 9.67 -16.63
N SER A 100 -8.09 9.57 -16.41
CA SER A 100 -8.90 10.72 -16.02
C SER A 100 -8.68 11.08 -14.55
N ALA A 101 -9.05 12.31 -14.19
CA ALA A 101 -9.24 12.69 -12.79
C ALA A 101 -10.19 11.71 -12.09
N GLY A 102 -9.85 11.33 -10.86
CA GLY A 102 -10.68 10.43 -10.07
C GLY A 102 -9.93 9.71 -8.97
N LYS A 103 -10.67 8.87 -8.26
CA LYS A 103 -10.18 8.01 -7.19
C LYS A 103 -10.20 6.56 -7.64
N TYR A 104 -9.06 5.90 -7.53
CA TYR A 104 -8.82 4.55 -8.00
C TYR A 104 -8.32 3.68 -6.84
N ARG A 105 -8.58 2.38 -6.95
CA ARG A 105 -7.86 1.37 -6.20
C ARG A 105 -6.54 1.08 -6.92
N LEU A 106 -5.44 1.17 -6.20
CA LEU A 106 -4.11 0.85 -6.69
C LEU A 106 -3.66 -0.50 -6.11
N TYR A 107 -3.31 -1.44 -6.98
CA TYR A 107 -2.79 -2.76 -6.60
C TYR A 107 -1.69 -3.22 -7.56
N ALA A 108 -1.00 -4.31 -7.20
CA ALA A 108 0.03 -4.89 -8.05
C ALA A 108 -0.03 -6.42 -8.07
N ILE A 109 0.55 -7.00 -9.12
CA ILE A 109 0.92 -8.41 -9.21
C ILE A 109 2.45 -8.43 -9.42
N PRO A 110 3.23 -8.67 -8.35
CA PRO A 110 4.69 -8.70 -8.46
C PRO A 110 5.16 -9.94 -9.23
N GLU A 111 6.17 -9.76 -10.06
CA GLU A 111 6.96 -10.80 -10.69
C GLU A 111 8.44 -10.60 -10.31
N LYS A 112 9.32 -11.47 -10.79
CA LYS A 112 10.75 -11.46 -10.42
C LYS A 112 11.49 -10.21 -10.88
N ASP A 113 11.18 -9.69 -12.05
CA ASP A 113 11.88 -8.58 -12.73
C ASP A 113 10.99 -7.37 -13.02
N HIS A 114 9.69 -7.47 -12.74
CA HIS A 114 8.72 -6.40 -12.95
C HIS A 114 7.51 -6.56 -12.04
N TRP A 115 6.73 -5.49 -11.86
CA TRP A 115 5.39 -5.57 -11.27
C TRP A 115 4.36 -5.22 -12.34
N SER A 116 3.24 -5.93 -12.37
CA SER A 116 2.03 -5.44 -13.05
C SER A 116 1.29 -4.52 -12.09
N VAL A 117 1.41 -3.20 -12.28
CA VAL A 117 0.74 -2.18 -11.46
C VAL A 117 -0.57 -1.78 -12.11
N VAL A 118 -1.63 -1.71 -11.32
CA VAL A 118 -3.00 -1.58 -11.83
C VAL A 118 -3.79 -0.50 -11.07
N LEU A 119 -4.49 0.34 -11.82
CA LEU A 119 -5.55 1.21 -11.30
C LEU A 119 -6.92 0.62 -11.67
N ASN A 120 -7.80 0.51 -10.68
CA ASN A 120 -9.14 -0.05 -10.81
C ASN A 120 -10.18 0.95 -10.29
N SER A 121 -11.35 0.98 -10.93
CA SER A 121 -12.40 1.97 -10.64
C SER A 121 -13.22 1.70 -9.37
N GLU A 122 -12.86 0.71 -8.54
CA GLU A 122 -13.49 0.40 -7.25
C GLU A 122 -12.62 0.79 -6.04
N PRO A 123 -12.49 2.09 -5.69
CA PRO A 123 -11.53 2.58 -4.68
C PRO A 123 -11.81 2.08 -3.26
N ASP A 124 -13.09 1.98 -2.85
CA ASP A 124 -13.47 1.77 -1.45
C ASP A 124 -13.91 0.33 -1.17
N LYS A 125 -12.98 -0.62 -1.39
CA LYS A 125 -13.17 -2.04 -1.06
C LYS A 125 -12.16 -2.51 -0.03
N PHE A 126 -12.55 -3.49 0.77
CA PHE A 126 -11.63 -4.11 1.72
C PHE A 126 -10.48 -4.75 0.94
N GLY A 127 -9.25 -4.39 1.29
CA GLY A 127 -8.07 -4.71 0.50
C GLY A 127 -7.81 -6.20 0.36
N TYR A 128 -8.33 -7.02 1.28
CA TYR A 128 -8.19 -8.47 1.30
C TYR A 128 -8.68 -9.14 0.01
N TYR A 129 -9.85 -8.73 -0.48
CA TYR A 129 -10.47 -9.33 -1.65
C TYR A 129 -9.93 -8.72 -2.93
N GLU A 130 -9.68 -9.56 -3.93
CA GLU A 130 -9.32 -9.12 -5.27
C GLU A 130 -10.41 -8.21 -5.85
N PRO A 131 -10.05 -7.19 -6.64
CA PRO A 131 -11.02 -6.35 -7.33
C PRO A 131 -11.69 -7.13 -8.47
N ASN A 132 -12.79 -6.58 -9.01
CA ASN A 132 -13.27 -7.04 -10.30
C ASN A 132 -12.29 -6.58 -11.40
N PHE A 133 -11.58 -7.52 -12.03
CA PHE A 133 -10.60 -7.23 -13.08
C PHE A 133 -11.20 -6.55 -14.33
N ASP A 134 -12.49 -6.73 -14.60
CA ASP A 134 -13.18 -6.04 -15.71
C ASP A 134 -13.30 -4.52 -15.48
N LYS A 135 -13.04 -4.07 -14.24
CA LYS A 135 -13.04 -2.66 -13.83
C LYS A 135 -11.64 -2.06 -13.75
N ASP A 136 -10.62 -2.78 -14.19
CA ASP A 136 -9.26 -2.26 -14.37
C ASP A 136 -9.27 -1.17 -15.44
N VAL A 137 -8.90 0.04 -15.03
CA VAL A 137 -8.82 1.22 -15.92
C VAL A 137 -7.46 1.26 -16.62
N LEU A 138 -6.43 0.79 -15.92
CA LEU A 138 -5.06 0.84 -16.39
C LEU A 138 -4.26 -0.32 -15.82
N ARG A 139 -3.53 -1.04 -16.67
CA ARG A 139 -2.50 -2.02 -16.30
C ARG A 139 -1.16 -1.65 -16.96
N LEU A 140 -0.13 -1.53 -16.12
CA LEU A 140 1.24 -1.18 -16.49
C LEU A 140 2.19 -2.30 -16.09
N LYS A 141 3.10 -2.66 -17.01
CA LYS A 141 4.24 -3.52 -16.68
C LYS A 141 5.42 -2.61 -16.33
N VAL A 142 5.83 -2.62 -15.06
CA VAL A 142 6.85 -1.70 -14.53
C VAL A 142 8.06 -2.50 -14.08
N ALA A 143 9.23 -2.23 -14.65
CA ALA A 143 10.45 -2.94 -14.28
C ALA A 143 10.78 -2.73 -12.80
N SER A 144 11.17 -3.80 -12.11
CA SER A 144 11.63 -3.74 -10.73
C SER A 144 13.14 -3.57 -10.67
N ALA A 145 13.61 -2.62 -9.87
CA ALA A 145 15.00 -2.40 -9.57
C ALA A 145 15.39 -3.02 -8.23
N LEU A 146 16.61 -3.55 -8.17
CA LEU A 146 17.21 -4.04 -6.93
C LEU A 146 17.87 -2.88 -6.17
N LEU A 147 17.52 -2.72 -4.89
CA LEU A 147 18.13 -1.77 -3.99
C LEU A 147 19.36 -2.38 -3.30
N LEU A 148 20.38 -1.56 -3.08
CA LEU A 148 21.60 -1.96 -2.35
C LEU A 148 21.28 -2.37 -0.91
N ASN A 149 20.46 -1.57 -0.23
CA ASN A 149 20.05 -1.77 1.15
C ASN A 149 18.55 -2.09 1.23
N PRO A 150 18.13 -3.04 2.10
CA PRO A 150 16.73 -3.33 2.28
C PRO A 150 16.00 -2.18 2.97
N ILE A 151 14.78 -1.91 2.53
CA ILE A 151 13.85 -1.00 3.19
C ILE A 151 12.97 -1.80 4.14
N GLU A 152 13.03 -1.49 5.43
CA GLU A 152 12.30 -2.23 6.47
C GLU A 152 10.77 -2.09 6.30
N GLN A 153 10.27 -0.91 5.97
CA GLN A 153 8.84 -0.64 5.90
C GLN A 153 8.41 -0.30 4.48
N PHE A 154 7.35 -0.95 3.99
CA PHE A 154 6.77 -0.61 2.70
C PHE A 154 6.49 0.88 2.63
N THR A 155 6.99 1.52 1.58
CA THR A 155 6.94 2.96 1.41
C THR A 155 6.55 3.27 -0.03
N ILE A 156 5.54 4.10 -0.17
CA ILE A 156 5.17 4.77 -1.41
C ILE A 156 5.57 6.23 -1.26
N ASP A 157 6.33 6.78 -2.19
CA ASP A 157 6.72 8.19 -2.18
C ASP A 157 6.72 8.78 -3.59
N PHE A 158 6.69 10.11 -3.67
CA PHE A 158 6.89 10.83 -4.92
C PHE A 158 8.33 11.30 -4.99
N VAL A 159 8.96 11.10 -6.15
CA VAL A 159 10.32 11.54 -6.44
C VAL A 159 10.37 12.22 -7.80
N GLU A 160 11.44 12.98 -8.03
CA GLU A 160 11.77 13.46 -9.37
C GLU A 160 12.67 12.44 -10.07
N GLN A 161 12.30 12.04 -11.29
CA GLN A 161 13.06 11.15 -12.15
C GLN A 161 13.02 11.70 -13.57
N ASP A 162 14.18 11.93 -14.17
CA ASP A 162 14.31 12.49 -15.53
C ASP A 162 13.51 13.79 -15.71
N SER A 163 13.54 14.65 -14.69
CA SER A 163 12.79 15.93 -14.60
C SER A 163 11.26 15.81 -14.58
N LEU A 164 10.74 14.60 -14.38
CA LEU A 164 9.32 14.33 -14.21
C LEU A 164 9.04 13.82 -12.78
N PRO A 165 7.86 14.13 -12.20
CA PRO A 165 7.44 13.47 -10.99
C PRO A 165 7.19 11.98 -11.26
N ALA A 166 7.50 11.13 -10.31
CA ALA A 166 7.28 9.69 -10.40
C ALA A 166 6.75 9.15 -9.07
N LEU A 167 5.77 8.24 -9.15
CA LEU A 167 5.31 7.45 -8.01
C LEU A 167 6.26 6.26 -7.83
N ARG A 168 6.95 6.22 -6.70
CA ARG A 168 7.89 5.16 -6.37
C ARG A 168 7.37 4.30 -5.23
N MET A 169 7.48 2.99 -5.37
CA MET A 169 7.05 2.01 -4.37
C MET A 169 8.22 1.09 -4.03
N ARG A 170 8.54 0.96 -2.73
CA ARG A 170 9.73 0.25 -2.23
C ARG A 170 9.43 -0.63 -1.04
N TRP A 171 9.93 -1.85 -1.05
CA TRP A 171 9.96 -2.73 0.12
C TRP A 171 11.10 -3.73 0.02
N ASP A 172 11.74 -4.04 1.16
CA ASP A 172 12.92 -4.89 1.17
C ASP A 172 13.93 -4.37 0.14
N LYS A 173 14.46 -5.22 -0.74
CA LYS A 173 15.39 -4.82 -1.79
C LYS A 173 14.72 -4.48 -3.12
N THR A 174 13.40 -4.37 -3.19
CA THR A 174 12.69 -4.15 -4.46
C THR A 174 12.14 -2.73 -4.54
N SER A 175 12.30 -2.11 -5.71
CA SER A 175 11.74 -0.80 -6.03
C SER A 175 11.09 -0.82 -7.42
N VAL A 176 9.96 -0.14 -7.56
CA VAL A 176 9.38 0.22 -8.87
C VAL A 176 9.10 1.72 -8.90
N SER A 177 9.19 2.34 -10.08
CA SER A 177 8.97 3.76 -10.27
C SER A 177 8.11 3.98 -11.51
N ILE A 178 7.08 4.82 -11.42
CA ILE A 178 6.15 5.11 -12.50
C ILE A 178 6.15 6.62 -12.75
N PRO A 179 6.66 7.09 -13.90
CA PRO A 179 6.61 8.50 -14.28
C PRO A 179 5.17 9.02 -14.39
N ILE A 180 4.99 10.29 -14.08
CA ILE A 180 3.72 11.02 -14.13
C ILE A 180 3.92 12.32 -14.92
N GLU A 181 3.01 12.61 -15.86
CA GLU A 181 3.00 13.84 -16.66
C GLU A 181 1.63 14.51 -16.67
#